data_AF-A0A3P6FI81-F1
#
_entry.id   AF-A0A3P6FI81-F1
#
_cell.length_a   1.000
_cell.length_b   1.000
_cell.length_c   1.000
_cell.angle_alpha   90.00
_cell.angle_beta   90.00
_cell.angle_gamma   90.00
#
_symmetry.space_group_name_H-M   'P 1'
#
loop_
_entity.id
_entity.type
_entity.pdbx_description
1 polymer ?
#
loop_
_entity_poly.entity_id
_entity_poly.type
_entity_poly.pdbx_seq_one_letter_code
_entity_poly.pdbx_strand_id
1 'polypeptide(L)'
;MYRAQRDLLKEEWRVIEKCHQNPAGGKYRATNHPYKMTIAEDAFLSGSNFSDDRMFLNLASYEEIGNGTLKAPFLIDVIGRVHELGDVQTVQVSGEDRKRVQFFLVDTEGHNIACCLWGTYVEQLEPFTENTKDQTIVCLIRFAKISFFRGMNLITI
;
A
#
# COMPACT_ATOMS: atom_id res chain seq x y z
N MET A 1 -4.87 12.12 -20.78
CA MET A 1 -4.29 11.36 -19.65
C MET A 1 -2.85 11.77 -19.28
N TYR A 2 -2.05 12.37 -20.17
CA TYR A 2 -0.62 12.68 -19.93
C TYR A 2 -0.31 13.96 -19.12
N ARG A 3 -1.21 14.94 -19.07
CA ARG A 3 -0.92 16.26 -18.46
C ARG A 3 -0.87 16.21 -16.92
N ALA A 4 -1.88 15.62 -16.29
CA ALA A 4 -1.96 15.54 -14.84
C ALA A 4 -0.79 14.75 -14.23
N GLN A 5 -0.36 13.65 -14.87
CA GLN A 5 0.78 12.85 -14.39
C GLN A 5 2.12 13.60 -14.49
N ARG A 6 2.28 14.51 -15.46
CA ARG A 6 3.48 15.34 -15.60
C ARG A 6 3.48 16.50 -14.61
N ASP A 7 2.32 17.11 -14.38
CA ASP A 7 2.22 18.37 -13.63
C ASP A 7 1.93 18.15 -12.12
N LEU A 8 1.41 16.96 -11.74
CA LEU A 8 1.24 16.52 -10.35
C LEU A 8 2.36 15.55 -9.97
N LEU A 9 3.48 16.12 -9.51
CA LEU A 9 4.60 15.35 -9.00
C LEU A 9 4.36 14.94 -7.55
N LYS A 10 4.98 13.83 -7.12
CA LYS A 10 4.97 13.42 -5.72
C LYS A 10 5.69 14.49 -4.88
N GLU A 11 5.27 14.64 -3.62
CA GLU A 11 5.88 15.53 -2.62
C GLU A 11 5.69 17.04 -2.87
N GLU A 12 4.88 17.42 -3.86
CA GLU A 12 4.57 18.82 -4.14
C GLU A 12 3.13 19.20 -3.77
N TRP A 13 2.97 20.35 -3.12
CA TRP A 13 1.66 20.95 -2.88
C TRP A 13 1.18 21.73 -4.10
N ARG A 14 0.01 21.35 -4.61
CA ARG A 14 -0.58 21.92 -5.83
C ARG A 14 -2.02 22.37 -5.57
N VAL A 15 -2.42 23.46 -6.22
CA VAL A 15 -3.83 23.85 -6.32
C VAL A 15 -4.40 23.21 -7.59
N ILE A 16 -5.55 22.55 -7.44
CA ILE A 16 -6.26 21.92 -8.55
C ILE A 16 -7.61 22.61 -8.70
N GLU A 17 -7.81 23.30 -9.81
CA GLU A 17 -9.09 23.91 -10.17
C GLU A 17 -9.77 23.10 -11.27
N LYS A 18 -11.11 23.06 -11.23
CA LYS A 18 -11.98 22.23 -12.09
C LYS A 18 -11.84 20.73 -11.85
N CYS A 19 -12.39 20.32 -10.71
CA CYS A 19 -12.57 18.92 -10.36
C CYS A 19 -14.05 18.55 -10.35
N HIS A 20 -14.34 17.33 -10.78
CA HIS A 20 -15.66 16.73 -10.66
C HIS A 20 -15.69 15.78 -9.47
N GLN A 21 -16.76 15.85 -8.67
CA GLN A 21 -17.01 14.89 -7.61
C GLN A 21 -17.95 13.81 -8.15
N ASN A 22 -17.57 12.56 -7.95
CA ASN A 22 -18.36 11.41 -8.36
C ASN A 22 -18.54 10.47 -7.15
N PRO A 23 -19.64 9.73 -7.03
CA PRO A 23 -19.76 8.69 -6.02
C PRO A 23 -18.56 7.73 -6.06
N ALA A 24 -17.98 7.45 -4.91
CA ALA A 24 -16.91 6.47 -4.75
C ALA A 24 -17.51 5.06 -4.74
N GLY A 25 -16.92 4.16 -5.54
CA GLY A 25 -17.34 2.78 -5.64
C GLY A 25 -16.23 1.91 -6.22
N GLY A 26 -16.48 0.60 -6.31
CA GLY A 26 -15.49 -0.37 -6.79
C GLY A 26 -14.57 -0.90 -5.69
N LYS A 27 -13.52 -1.63 -6.13
CA LYS A 27 -12.47 -2.18 -5.27
C LYS A 27 -11.30 -1.20 -5.16
N TYR A 28 -10.41 -1.42 -4.19
CA TYR A 28 -9.15 -0.68 -4.00
C TYR A 28 -9.32 0.81 -3.68
N ARG A 29 -10.32 1.14 -2.87
CA ARG A 29 -10.57 2.49 -2.35
C ARG A 29 -9.54 2.84 -1.28
N ALA A 30 -8.75 3.87 -1.52
CA ALA A 30 -7.77 4.38 -0.56
C ALA A 30 -8.39 5.06 0.67
N THR A 31 -9.64 5.52 0.57
CA THR A 31 -10.35 6.19 1.68
C THR A 31 -11.80 5.71 1.77
N ASN A 32 -12.41 5.90 2.94
CA ASN A 32 -13.83 5.62 3.17
C ASN A 32 -14.78 6.73 2.64
N HIS A 33 -14.23 7.83 2.10
CA HIS A 33 -15.00 8.99 1.66
C HIS A 33 -16.03 8.61 0.57
N PRO A 34 -17.30 9.02 0.69
CA PRO A 34 -18.38 8.57 -0.20
C PRO A 34 -18.24 9.10 -1.64
N TYR A 35 -17.35 10.05 -1.88
CA TYR A 35 -17.05 10.61 -3.19
C TYR A 35 -15.57 10.47 -3.55
N LYS A 36 -15.28 10.36 -4.85
CA LYS A 36 -13.95 10.46 -5.44
C LYS A 36 -13.87 11.71 -6.30
N MET A 37 -12.66 12.26 -6.42
CA MET A 37 -12.37 13.39 -7.28
C MET A 37 -11.90 12.90 -8.65
N THR A 38 -12.38 13.54 -9.71
CA THR A 38 -11.88 13.38 -11.08
C THR A 38 -11.38 14.74 -11.56
N ILE A 39 -10.11 14.80 -11.92
CA ILE A 39 -9.48 16.01 -12.45
C ILE A 39 -9.95 16.18 -13.89
N ALA A 40 -10.55 17.33 -14.22
CA ALA A 40 -10.99 17.62 -15.57
C ALA A 40 -9.79 17.72 -16.54
N GLU A 41 -10.03 17.49 -17.82
CA GLU A 41 -8.97 17.59 -18.83
C GLU A 41 -8.44 19.03 -18.98
N ASP A 42 -9.32 20.01 -18.78
CA ASP A 42 -9.03 21.44 -18.82
C ASP A 42 -8.74 22.03 -17.42
N ALA A 43 -8.43 21.17 -16.44
CA ALA A 43 -8.06 21.60 -15.09
C ALA A 43 -6.84 22.53 -15.09
N PHE A 44 -6.87 23.50 -14.20
CA PHE A 44 -5.72 24.36 -13.93
C PHE A 44 -4.95 23.79 -12.73
N LEU A 45 -3.66 23.58 -12.93
CA LEU A 45 -2.72 23.07 -11.93
C LEU A 45 -1.68 24.16 -11.68
N SER A 46 -1.58 24.62 -10.44
CA SER A 46 -0.60 25.63 -10.03
C SER A 46 0.11 25.23 -8.74
N GLY A 47 1.26 25.86 -8.46
CA GLY A 47 1.94 25.68 -7.19
C GLY A 47 1.10 26.21 -6.03
N SER A 48 1.16 25.54 -4.89
CA SER A 48 0.57 26.04 -3.65
C SER A 48 1.66 26.59 -2.72
N ASN A 49 1.33 27.65 -1.98
CA ASN A 49 2.11 28.11 -0.84
C ASN A 49 1.72 27.40 0.46
N PHE A 50 0.69 26.56 0.43
CA PHE A 50 0.33 25.70 1.54
C PHE A 50 1.30 24.53 1.62
N SER A 51 1.66 24.15 2.85
CA SER A 51 2.38 22.93 3.13
C SER A 51 1.79 22.26 4.36
N ASP A 52 1.81 20.94 4.35
CA ASP A 52 1.39 20.09 5.45
C ASP A 52 2.30 18.86 5.44
N ASP A 53 2.83 18.53 6.60
CA ASP A 53 3.82 17.47 6.80
C ASP A 53 3.21 16.25 7.51
N ARG A 54 1.89 16.24 7.72
CA ARG A 54 1.19 15.06 8.24
C ARG A 54 1.40 13.86 7.33
N MET A 55 1.57 12.68 7.92
CA MET A 55 1.83 11.45 7.17
C MET A 55 0.57 10.86 6.49
N PHE A 56 -0.62 11.36 6.85
CA PHE A 56 -1.93 10.90 6.37
C PHE A 56 -2.08 9.37 6.44
N LEU A 57 -1.65 8.77 7.54
CA LEU A 57 -1.71 7.33 7.76
C LEU A 57 -3.06 6.91 8.33
N ASN A 58 -3.58 5.79 7.84
CA ASN A 58 -4.72 5.11 8.42
C ASN A 58 -4.36 3.65 8.72
N LEU A 59 -3.68 3.44 9.86
CA LEU A 59 -3.17 2.13 10.25
C LEU A 59 -4.32 1.19 10.61
N ALA A 60 -4.37 0.03 9.95
CA ALA A 60 -5.34 -1.01 10.22
C ALA A 60 -4.93 -1.90 11.41
N SER A 61 -5.92 -2.36 12.17
CA SER A 61 -5.71 -3.32 13.26
C SER A 61 -5.34 -4.70 12.71
N TYR A 62 -4.30 -5.31 13.27
CA TYR A 62 -3.86 -6.66 12.89
C TYR A 62 -4.92 -7.70 13.23
N GLU A 63 -5.63 -7.52 14.34
CA GLU A 63 -6.75 -8.38 14.74
C GLU A 63 -7.90 -8.31 13.73
N GLU A 64 -8.27 -7.10 13.29
CA GLU A 64 -9.36 -6.91 12.33
C GLU A 64 -9.00 -7.46 10.92
N ILE A 65 -7.71 -7.43 10.56
CA ILE A 65 -7.21 -8.11 9.35
C ILE A 65 -7.30 -9.62 9.53
N GLY A 66 -6.80 -10.14 10.66
CA GLY A 66 -6.74 -11.57 10.96
C GLY A 66 -8.12 -12.23 11.01
N ASN A 67 -9.08 -11.61 11.68
CA ASN A 67 -10.45 -12.12 11.83
C ASN A 67 -11.36 -11.81 10.62
N GLY A 68 -10.88 -11.02 9.64
CA GLY A 68 -11.60 -10.71 8.41
C GLY A 68 -12.75 -9.71 8.56
N THR A 69 -12.78 -8.92 9.63
CA THR A 69 -13.80 -7.88 9.86
C THR A 69 -13.58 -6.64 8.99
N LEU A 70 -12.34 -6.39 8.55
CA LEU A 70 -12.05 -5.31 7.61
C LEU A 70 -12.65 -5.58 6.22
N LYS A 71 -13.27 -4.54 5.67
CA LYS A 71 -14.00 -4.63 4.41
C LYS A 71 -13.05 -4.63 3.21
N ALA A 72 -13.26 -5.60 2.33
CA ALA A 72 -12.45 -5.86 1.15
C ALA A 72 -12.37 -4.75 0.05
N PRO A 73 -13.24 -3.72 -0.07
CA PRO A 73 -12.99 -2.71 -1.10
C PRO A 73 -11.94 -1.68 -0.66
N PHE A 74 -11.48 -1.65 0.59
CA PHE A 74 -10.53 -0.63 1.06
C PHE A 74 -9.10 -1.12 1.05
N LEU A 75 -8.20 -0.22 0.65
CA LEU A 75 -6.77 -0.38 0.87
C LEU A 75 -6.44 0.10 2.29
N ILE A 76 -5.45 -0.54 2.91
CA ILE A 76 -5.07 -0.28 4.29
C ILE A 76 -3.60 0.11 4.38
N ASP A 77 -3.25 0.87 5.41
CA ASP A 77 -1.86 1.06 5.80
C ASP A 77 -1.55 0.13 6.98
N VAL A 78 -0.38 -0.49 7.01
CA VAL A 78 0.10 -1.25 8.17
C VAL A 78 1.55 -0.89 8.46
N ILE A 79 1.92 -0.95 9.73
CA ILE A 79 3.30 -0.81 10.17
C ILE A 79 3.61 -1.97 11.11
N GLY A 80 4.82 -2.50 11.01
CA GLY A 80 5.25 -3.59 11.90
C GLY A 80 6.69 -3.97 11.68
N ARG A 81 7.21 -4.78 12.60
CA ARG A 81 8.51 -5.41 12.47
C ARG A 81 8.41 -6.60 11.55
N VAL A 82 9.35 -6.75 10.61
CA VAL A 82 9.47 -7.93 9.77
C VAL A 82 9.91 -9.13 10.61
N HIS A 83 9.23 -10.25 10.43
CA HIS A 83 9.50 -11.52 11.07
C HIS A 83 9.42 -12.65 10.04
N GLU A 84 10.32 -13.63 10.16
CA GLU A 84 10.42 -14.77 9.23
C GLU A 84 10.42 -14.34 7.75
N LEU A 85 11.37 -13.47 7.38
CA LEU A 85 11.56 -13.07 5.99
C LEU A 85 12.02 -14.28 5.17
N GLY A 86 11.17 -14.73 4.26
CA GLY A 86 11.49 -15.82 3.35
C GLY A 86 12.38 -15.37 2.20
N ASP A 87 12.89 -16.35 1.45
CA ASP A 87 13.67 -16.10 0.24
C ASP A 87 12.82 -15.47 -0.87
N VAL A 88 13.50 -14.73 -1.76
CA VAL A 88 12.88 -14.24 -3.00
C VAL A 88 12.54 -15.42 -3.90
N GLN A 89 11.28 -15.47 -4.33
CA GLN A 89 10.77 -16.50 -5.25
C GLN A 89 10.37 -15.87 -6.57
N THR A 90 10.78 -16.48 -7.68
CA THR A 90 10.22 -16.18 -9.00
C THR A 90 9.08 -17.14 -9.28
N VAL A 91 7.89 -16.61 -9.58
CA VAL A 91 6.70 -17.40 -9.91
C VAL A 91 6.06 -16.90 -11.20
N GLN A 92 5.51 -17.83 -11.98
CA GLN A 92 4.80 -17.54 -13.21
C GLN A 92 3.37 -17.08 -12.91
N VAL A 93 3.02 -15.86 -13.31
CA VAL A 93 1.68 -15.28 -13.16
C VAL A 93 1.21 -14.79 -14.52
N SER A 94 0.18 -15.45 -15.07
CA SER A 94 -0.37 -15.14 -16.41
C SER A 94 0.66 -15.20 -17.54
N GLY A 95 1.64 -16.10 -17.46
CA GLY A 95 2.68 -16.28 -18.47
C GLY A 95 3.90 -15.35 -18.32
N GLU A 96 3.92 -14.49 -17.29
CA GLU A 96 5.05 -13.63 -16.97
C GLU A 96 5.72 -14.08 -15.66
N ASP A 97 7.06 -14.07 -15.66
CA ASP A 97 7.83 -14.24 -14.43
C ASP A 97 7.66 -13.03 -13.53
N ARG A 98 7.28 -13.28 -12.27
CA ARG A 98 7.17 -12.25 -11.24
C ARG A 98 7.90 -12.68 -9.99
N LYS A 99 8.76 -11.79 -9.47
CA LYS A 99 9.37 -11.95 -8.15
C LYS A 99 8.34 -11.67 -7.06
N ARG A 100 8.40 -12.45 -5.98
CA ARG A 100 7.67 -12.22 -4.73
C ARG A 100 8.54 -12.57 -3.53
N VAL A 101 8.21 -11.99 -2.39
CA VAL A 101 8.74 -12.40 -1.08
C VAL A 101 7.58 -12.52 -0.09
N GLN A 102 7.68 -13.47 0.84
CA GLN A 102 6.68 -13.70 1.88
C GLN A 102 7.33 -13.57 3.25
N PHE A 103 6.60 -12.97 4.20
CA PHE A 103 7.04 -12.76 5.57
C PHE A 103 5.83 -12.44 6.46
N PHE A 104 6.08 -12.30 7.76
CA PHE A 104 5.11 -11.77 8.71
C PHE A 104 5.50 -10.36 9.13
N LEU A 105 4.51 -9.48 9.24
CA LEU A 105 4.67 -8.29 10.07
C LEU A 105 4.17 -8.60 11.47
N VAL A 106 4.84 -8.05 12.48
CA VAL A 106 4.46 -8.16 13.88
C VAL A 106 4.27 -6.75 14.44
N ASP A 107 3.13 -6.51 15.08
CA ASP A 107 2.83 -5.25 15.77
C ASP A 107 3.50 -5.18 17.17
N THR A 108 3.19 -4.12 17.92
CA THR A 108 3.73 -3.92 19.28
C THR A 108 3.12 -4.86 20.32
N GLU A 109 1.97 -5.46 20.03
CA GLU A 109 1.24 -6.38 20.91
C GLU A 109 1.60 -7.86 20.63
N GLY A 110 2.38 -8.11 19.58
CA GLY A 110 2.81 -9.45 19.18
C GLY A 110 1.85 -10.12 18.21
N HIS A 111 0.80 -9.44 17.74
CA HIS A 111 -0.03 -9.95 16.67
C HIS A 111 0.75 -9.95 15.37
N ASN A 112 0.50 -10.96 14.52
CA ASN A 112 1.15 -11.07 13.24
C ASN A 112 0.14 -11.13 12.08
N ILE A 113 0.57 -10.62 10.93
CA ILE A 113 -0.16 -10.74 9.66
C ILE A 113 0.79 -11.23 8.58
N ALA A 114 0.30 -12.15 7.75
CA ALA A 114 1.04 -12.62 6.59
C ALA A 114 1.10 -11.50 5.54
N CYS A 115 2.28 -11.34 4.94
CA CYS A 115 2.56 -10.31 3.95
C CYS A 115 3.18 -10.96 2.70
N CYS A 116 2.81 -10.47 1.52
CA CYS A 116 3.43 -10.87 0.27
C CYS A 116 3.64 -9.65 -0.64
N LEU A 117 4.90 -9.27 -0.84
CA LEU A 117 5.27 -8.18 -1.74
C LEU A 117 5.68 -8.74 -3.11
N TRP A 118 5.38 -7.98 -4.16
CA TRP A 118 5.67 -8.34 -5.54
C TRP A 118 6.54 -7.30 -6.24
N GLY A 119 7.23 -7.73 -7.29
CA GLY A 119 7.96 -6.84 -8.21
C GLY A 119 9.00 -5.96 -7.51
N THR A 120 8.97 -4.66 -7.77
CA THR A 120 9.95 -3.68 -7.28
C THR A 120 9.98 -3.55 -5.75
N TYR A 121 8.92 -3.96 -5.05
CA TYR A 121 8.92 -3.97 -3.58
C TYR A 121 9.79 -5.08 -3.01
N VAL A 122 10.00 -6.17 -3.76
CA VAL A 122 10.91 -7.25 -3.37
C VAL A 122 12.35 -6.75 -3.31
N GLU A 123 12.74 -5.91 -4.27
CA GLU A 123 14.10 -5.34 -4.36
C GLU A 123 14.46 -4.51 -3.13
N GLN A 124 13.47 -3.96 -2.42
CA GLN A 124 13.69 -3.22 -1.17
C GLN A 124 14.00 -4.14 0.02
N LEU A 125 13.56 -5.41 -0.03
CA LEU A 125 13.78 -6.40 1.03
C LEU A 125 14.86 -7.44 0.69
N GLU A 126 15.20 -7.60 -0.58
CA GLU A 126 16.22 -8.53 -1.08
C GLU A 126 17.58 -8.39 -0.38
N PRO A 127 18.10 -7.18 -0.04
CA PRO A 127 19.37 -7.06 0.70
C PRO A 127 19.34 -7.66 2.12
N PHE A 128 18.15 -7.91 2.66
CA PHE A 128 17.95 -8.35 4.02
C PHE A 128 17.63 -9.84 4.16
N THR A 129 17.43 -10.58 3.05
CA THR A 129 17.10 -12.01 3.11
C THR A 129 18.25 -12.86 3.63
N GLU A 130 19.50 -12.47 3.34
CA GLU A 130 20.70 -13.24 3.68
C GLU A 130 21.37 -12.81 5.01
N ASN A 131 20.93 -11.71 5.63
CA ASN A 131 21.66 -11.03 6.73
C ASN A 131 20.83 -10.83 8.03
N THR A 132 19.94 -11.77 8.33
CA THR A 132 18.87 -11.59 9.33
C THR A 132 19.25 -11.75 10.80
N LYS A 133 20.48 -12.15 11.14
CA LYS A 133 20.77 -12.57 12.53
C LYS A 133 20.74 -11.43 13.56
N ASP A 134 20.95 -10.16 13.17
CA ASP A 134 21.00 -9.04 14.12
C ASP A 134 20.27 -7.75 13.65
N GLN A 135 19.56 -7.76 12.51
CA GLN A 135 18.89 -6.56 12.00
C GLN A 135 17.38 -6.57 12.29
N THR A 136 16.92 -5.56 13.03
CA THR A 136 15.50 -5.27 13.19
C THR A 136 15.03 -4.42 12.00
N ILE A 137 14.14 -4.96 11.20
CA ILE A 137 13.54 -4.25 10.06
C ILE A 137 12.11 -3.89 10.42
N VAL A 138 11.76 -2.61 10.26
CA VAL A 138 10.39 -2.11 10.41
C VAL A 138 9.91 -1.65 9.04
N CYS A 139 8.75 -2.14 8.62
CA CYS A 139 8.13 -1.76 7.36
C CYS A 139 6.84 -0.99 7.61
N LEU A 140 6.69 0.13 6.91
CA LEU A 140 5.41 0.79 6.70
C LEU A 140 4.94 0.43 5.27
N ILE A 141 3.84 -0.30 5.17
CA ILE A 141 3.23 -0.66 3.88
C ILE A 141 1.97 0.16 3.74
N ARG A 142 1.92 1.01 2.70
CA ARG A 142 0.77 1.86 2.42
C ARG A 142 -0.07 1.29 1.29
N PHE A 143 -1.37 1.53 1.36
CA PHE A 143 -2.35 1.12 0.35
C PHE A 143 -2.30 -0.39 0.02
N ALA A 144 -2.06 -1.22 1.03
CA ALA A 144 -2.03 -2.66 0.88
C ALA A 144 -3.43 -3.23 0.64
N LYS A 145 -3.50 -4.29 -0.17
CA LYS A 145 -4.73 -5.03 -0.41
C LYS A 145 -4.83 -6.19 0.58
N ILE A 146 -5.99 -6.32 1.24
CA ILE A 146 -6.35 -7.55 1.96
C ILE A 146 -6.75 -8.62 0.93
N SER A 147 -6.06 -9.76 1.00
CA SER A 147 -6.27 -10.93 0.17
C SER A 147 -6.52 -12.15 1.06
N PHE A 148 -7.08 -13.21 0.47
CA PHE A 148 -7.23 -14.51 1.13
C PHE A 148 -6.52 -15.57 0.30
N PHE A 149 -5.60 -16.30 0.92
CA PHE A 149 -4.84 -17.35 0.25
C PHE A 149 -4.63 -18.52 1.19
N ARG A 150 -4.96 -19.73 0.72
CA ARG A 150 -4.78 -20.99 1.46
C ARG A 150 -5.35 -20.99 2.89
N GLY A 151 -6.52 -20.38 3.09
CA GLY A 151 -7.17 -20.36 4.40
C GLY A 151 -6.77 -19.18 5.29
N MET A 152 -5.87 -18.30 4.84
CA MET A 152 -5.34 -17.20 5.64
C MET A 152 -5.58 -15.84 4.99
N ASN A 153 -5.91 -14.84 5.82
CA ASN A 153 -5.85 -13.45 5.43
C ASN A 153 -4.39 -13.02 5.34
N LEU A 154 -4.03 -12.37 4.23
CA LEU A 154 -2.72 -11.77 4.03
C LEU A 154 -2.86 -10.41 3.37
N ILE A 155 -1.86 -9.56 3.55
CA ILE A 155 -1.75 -8.33 2.80
C ILE A 155 -0.83 -8.51 1.60
N THR A 156 -1.19 -7.87 0.49
CA THR A 156 -0.44 -7.95 -0.78
C THR A 156 -0.27 -6.56 -1.37
N ILE A 157 0.91 -6.30 -1.95
CA ILE A 157 1.20 -5.13 -2.77
C ILE A 157 1.94 -5.52 -4.05
#